data_AF-A0A2N3E331-F1
#
_entry.id   AF-A0A2N3E331-F1
#
_cell.length_a   1.000
_cell.length_b   1.000
_cell.length_c   1.000
_cell.angle_alpha   90.00
_cell.angle_beta   90.00
_cell.angle_gamma   90.00
#
_symmetry.space_group_name_H-M   'P 1'
#
loop_
_entity.id
_entity.type
_entity.pdbx_description
1 polymer ?
#
loop_
_entity_poly.entity_id
_entity_poly.type
_entity_poly.pdbx_seq_one_letter_code
_entity_poly.pdbx_strand_id
1 'polypeptide(L)'
;MFNFSGCNYARWGGLAVSGFALAVLAGCGGDDGGPDPVQVTPPPVQVVTPPAPAPTTPAQPQDGPLPADALADYQLGGAYPPAAGVTVVVRDSTDSPAPGLFNICYVNGFQTQPGEDWPTALLVLKSNGTPLTDPGWPDEHLLDISTAQKR
;
A
#
# COMPACT_ATOMS: atom_id res chain seq x y z
N MET A 1 -7.63 10.27 -21.91
CA MET A 1 -7.73 8.81 -22.13
C MET A 1 -6.79 8.13 -21.16
N PHE A 2 -7.29 7.68 -20.01
CA PHE A 2 -6.52 6.85 -19.10
C PHE A 2 -6.24 5.52 -19.80
N ASN A 3 -4.96 5.20 -20.00
CA ASN A 3 -4.53 3.97 -20.62
C ASN A 3 -4.56 2.86 -19.55
N PHE A 4 -5.69 2.17 -19.41
CA PHE A 4 -5.92 1.07 -18.46
C PHE A 4 -5.27 -0.24 -18.91
N SER A 5 -4.05 -0.21 -19.44
CA SER A 5 -3.31 -1.42 -19.80
C SER A 5 -2.82 -2.16 -18.54
N GLY A 6 -3.74 -2.83 -17.83
CA GLY A 6 -3.49 -3.63 -16.63
C GLY A 6 -3.06 -2.81 -15.41
N CYS A 7 -3.09 -3.41 -14.21
CA CYS A 7 -2.44 -2.84 -13.01
C CYS A 7 -0.90 -2.85 -13.19
N ASN A 8 -0.39 -2.15 -14.19
CA ASN A 8 1.02 -2.05 -14.54
C ASN A 8 1.34 -0.59 -14.88
N TYR A 9 1.23 0.27 -13.88
CA TYR A 9 1.90 1.57 -13.91
C TYR A 9 3.01 1.65 -12.84
N ALA A 10 3.77 0.57 -12.68
CA ALA A 10 5.05 0.59 -11.97
C ALA A 10 6.18 0.38 -12.98
N ARG A 11 6.62 1.48 -13.62
CA ARG A 11 7.88 1.53 -14.37
C ARG A 11 8.82 2.56 -13.73
N TRP A 12 9.25 2.35 -12.49
CA TRP A 12 10.44 3.00 -11.89
C TRP A 12 11.00 2.01 -10.87
N GLY A 13 12.20 1.45 -11.06
CA GLY A 13 13.46 2.16 -10.78
C GLY A 13 13.93 1.72 -9.40
N GLY A 14 14.72 0.65 -9.34
CA GLY A 14 15.12 0.02 -8.08
C GLY A 14 15.79 1.01 -7.12
N LEU A 15 15.22 1.14 -5.93
CA LEU A 15 15.88 1.74 -4.78
C LEU A 15 15.83 0.70 -3.65
N ALA A 16 16.97 0.05 -3.46
CA ALA A 16 17.23 -0.76 -2.29
C ALA A 16 17.06 0.12 -1.04
N VAL A 17 16.15 -0.27 -0.15
CA VAL A 17 16.05 0.36 1.17
C VAL A 17 17.25 -0.10 1.99
N SER A 18 18.29 0.73 2.05
CA SER A 18 19.38 0.59 3.00
C SER A 18 18.84 0.76 4.42
N GLY A 19 19.08 -0.25 5.26
CA GLY A 19 18.63 -0.29 6.65
C GLY A 19 19.15 0.90 7.45
N PHE A 20 18.23 1.56 8.16
CA PHE A 20 18.55 2.56 9.16
C PHE A 20 19.00 1.84 10.44
N ALA A 21 20.30 1.83 10.73
CA ALA A 21 20.83 1.32 11.98
C ALA A 21 20.61 2.37 13.09
N LEU A 22 19.72 2.06 14.04
CA LEU A 22 19.50 2.88 15.23
C LEU A 22 20.66 2.66 16.22
N ALA A 23 21.57 3.62 16.34
CA ALA A 23 22.63 3.61 17.33
C ALA A 23 22.10 4.06 18.69
N VAL A 24 21.99 3.14 19.64
CA VAL A 24 21.64 3.44 21.04
C VAL A 24 22.93 3.72 21.81
N LEU A 25 23.15 4.98 22.18
CA LEU A 25 24.18 5.36 23.16
C LEU A 25 23.61 5.13 24.56
N ALA A 26 23.97 4.01 25.19
CA ALA A 26 23.72 3.80 26.62
C ALA A 26 24.90 4.35 27.42
N GLY A 27 24.65 5.38 28.22
CA GLY A 27 25.59 5.90 29.20
C GLY A 27 25.75 4.96 30.39
N CYS A 28 26.96 4.89 30.94
CA CYS A 28 27.25 4.15 32.16
C CYS A 28 26.96 5.01 33.39
N GLY A 29 26.23 4.47 34.37
CA GLY A 29 26.04 5.06 35.68
C GLY A 29 25.85 4.01 36.76
N GLY A 30 26.82 3.92 37.68
CA GLY A 30 26.66 3.58 39.10
C GLY A 30 26.50 2.11 39.49
N ASP A 31 27.56 1.54 40.08
CA ASP A 31 27.56 0.26 40.81
C ASP A 31 26.82 0.39 42.17
N ASP A 32 25.66 -0.23 42.29
CA ASP A 32 25.03 -0.52 43.59
C ASP A 32 25.02 -2.05 43.79
N GLY A 33 25.85 -2.52 44.74
CA GLY A 33 26.13 -3.93 45.02
C GLY A 33 24.93 -4.75 45.53
N GLY A 34 24.02 -5.11 44.64
CA GLY A 34 23.00 -6.12 44.85
C GLY A 34 23.54 -7.55 44.65
N PRO A 35 22.97 -8.57 45.33
CA PRO A 35 23.37 -9.97 45.15
C PRO A 35 23.17 -10.42 43.71
N ASP A 36 24.11 -11.24 43.21
CA ASP A 36 24.17 -11.70 41.82
C ASP A 36 22.81 -12.22 41.30
N PRO A 37 22.29 -11.71 40.16
CA PRO A 37 21.10 -12.27 39.56
C PRO A 37 21.41 -13.68 39.04
N VAL A 38 20.61 -14.66 39.48
CA VAL A 38 20.64 -16.02 38.94
C VAL A 38 20.38 -15.97 37.44
N GLN A 39 21.41 -16.29 36.64
CA GLN A 39 21.32 -16.39 35.19
C GLN A 39 20.41 -17.56 34.81
N VAL A 40 19.13 -17.28 34.54
CA VAL A 40 18.26 -18.20 33.83
C VAL A 40 18.61 -18.09 32.35
N THR A 41 19.38 -19.04 31.82
CA THR A 41 19.65 -19.13 30.38
C THR A 41 18.35 -19.54 29.66
N PRO A 42 17.77 -18.69 28.80
CA PRO A 42 16.67 -19.12 27.95
C PRO A 42 17.17 -20.20 26.97
N PRO A 43 16.33 -21.18 26.59
CA PRO A 43 16.66 -22.13 25.54
C PRO A 43 16.97 -21.39 24.22
N PRO A 44 17.80 -21.95 23.34
CA PRO A 44 18.14 -21.30 22.07
C PRO A 44 16.88 -21.09 21.23
N VAL A 45 16.51 -19.83 21.00
CA VAL A 45 15.47 -19.45 20.05
C VAL A 45 16.03 -19.70 18.66
N GLN A 46 15.49 -20.71 17.97
CA GLN A 46 15.84 -20.97 16.58
C GLN A 46 15.27 -19.83 15.74
N VAL A 47 16.14 -19.00 15.17
CA VAL A 47 15.75 -18.01 14.15
C VAL A 47 15.32 -18.81 12.93
N VAL A 48 14.02 -19.03 12.78
CA VAL A 48 13.45 -19.63 11.58
C VAL A 48 13.53 -18.58 10.48
N THR A 49 14.55 -18.67 9.63
CA THR A 49 14.67 -17.83 8.45
C THR A 49 13.46 -18.09 7.55
N PRO A 50 12.66 -17.07 7.20
CA PRO A 50 11.58 -17.25 6.24
C PRO A 50 12.17 -17.75 4.91
N PRO A 51 11.51 -18.68 4.20
CA PRO A 51 11.95 -19.09 2.89
C PRO A 51 12.01 -17.87 1.95
N ALA A 52 13.03 -17.84 1.10
CA ALA A 52 13.17 -16.80 0.09
C ALA A 52 11.91 -16.75 -0.80
N PRO A 53 11.44 -15.56 -1.20
CA PRO A 53 10.28 -15.45 -2.08
C PRO A 53 10.56 -16.17 -3.40
N ALA A 54 9.64 -17.03 -3.80
CA ALA A 54 9.70 -17.71 -5.09
C ALA A 54 9.66 -16.68 -6.23
N PRO A 55 10.27 -16.97 -7.41
CA PRO A 55 10.18 -16.09 -8.55
C PRO A 55 8.71 -15.91 -8.95
N THR A 56 8.19 -14.70 -8.76
CA THR A 56 6.85 -14.31 -9.17
C THR A 56 6.83 -14.19 -10.69
N THR A 57 6.23 -15.18 -11.37
CA THR A 57 5.77 -15.01 -12.74
C THR A 57 4.80 -13.82 -12.79
N PRO A 58 5.00 -12.84 -13.71
CA PRO A 58 4.06 -11.74 -13.86
C PRO A 58 2.64 -12.27 -14.04
N ALA A 59 1.71 -11.78 -13.23
CA ALA A 59 0.30 -12.09 -13.37
C ALA A 59 -0.14 -11.75 -14.80
N GLN A 60 -0.58 -12.74 -15.56
CA GLN A 60 -1.18 -12.48 -16.88
C GLN A 60 -2.57 -11.88 -16.66
N PRO A 61 -2.98 -10.86 -17.46
CA PRO A 61 -4.35 -10.37 -17.42
C PRO A 61 -5.33 -11.53 -17.59
N GLN A 62 -6.22 -11.72 -16.63
CA GLN A 62 -7.34 -12.64 -16.77
C GLN A 62 -8.46 -11.89 -17.48
N ASP A 63 -8.46 -11.96 -18.81
CA ASP A 63 -9.55 -11.43 -19.62
C ASP A 63 -10.72 -12.42 -19.57
N GLY A 64 -11.79 -12.04 -18.87
CA GLY A 64 -12.97 -12.90 -18.69
C GLY A 64 -14.02 -12.27 -17.78
N PRO A 65 -15.23 -12.87 -17.71
CA PRO A 65 -16.22 -12.44 -16.72
C PRO A 65 -15.68 -12.67 -15.30
N LEU A 66 -16.19 -11.90 -14.34
CA LEU A 66 -15.94 -12.18 -12.93
C LEU A 66 -16.34 -13.63 -12.59
N PRO A 67 -15.55 -14.37 -11.78
CA PRO A 67 -15.92 -15.70 -11.34
C PRO A 67 -17.28 -15.69 -10.64
N ALA A 68 -18.16 -16.65 -10.98
CA ALA A 68 -19.54 -16.66 -10.49
C ALA A 68 -19.65 -16.89 -8.97
N ASP A 69 -18.67 -17.58 -8.39
CA ASP A 69 -18.51 -17.91 -6.98
C ASP A 69 -17.36 -17.11 -6.33
N ALA A 70 -17.14 -15.88 -6.81
CA ALA A 70 -16.02 -15.08 -6.37
C ALA A 70 -16.00 -14.81 -4.86
N LEU A 71 -14.90 -15.17 -4.20
CA LEU A 71 -14.55 -14.64 -2.89
C LEU A 71 -13.59 -13.48 -3.09
N ALA A 72 -14.06 -12.28 -2.77
CA ALA A 72 -13.32 -11.04 -2.96
C ALA A 72 -12.55 -10.63 -1.70
N ASP A 73 -11.31 -10.20 -1.90
CA ASP A 73 -10.48 -9.55 -0.88
C ASP A 73 -10.22 -8.09 -1.28
N TYR A 74 -10.44 -7.17 -0.34
CA TYR A 74 -10.37 -5.73 -0.56
C TYR A 74 -9.17 -5.16 0.20
N GLN A 75 -8.09 -4.91 -0.54
CA GLN A 75 -6.77 -4.60 0.00
C GLN A 75 -6.38 -3.15 -0.34
N LEU A 76 -7.05 -2.18 0.28
CA LEU A 76 -6.62 -0.77 0.25
C LEU A 76 -5.72 -0.49 1.45
N GLY A 77 -4.64 0.25 1.24
CA GLY A 77 -3.60 0.50 2.25
C GLY A 77 -2.38 -0.41 2.14
N GLY A 78 -2.30 -1.23 1.09
CA GLY A 78 -1.14 -2.03 0.74
C GLY A 78 -1.48 -3.48 0.40
N ALA A 79 -0.78 -4.02 -0.60
CA ALA A 79 -0.89 -5.41 -0.99
C ALA A 79 -0.43 -6.40 0.09
N TYR A 80 -1.19 -7.48 0.30
CA TYR A 80 -0.79 -8.61 1.13
C TYR A 80 -1.20 -9.96 0.53
N PRO A 81 -0.57 -11.09 0.90
CA PRO A 81 -0.95 -12.40 0.39
C PRO A 81 -2.43 -12.71 0.66
N PRO A 82 -3.25 -12.94 -0.38
CA PRO A 82 -4.67 -13.26 -0.19
C PRO A 82 -4.86 -14.57 0.57
N ALA A 83 -5.93 -14.64 1.36
CA ALA A 83 -6.30 -15.87 2.08
C ALA A 83 -6.66 -17.01 1.09
N ALA A 84 -6.55 -18.26 1.56
CA ALA A 84 -6.93 -19.42 0.77
C ALA A 84 -8.41 -19.34 0.35
N GLY A 85 -8.68 -19.63 -0.93
CA GLY A 85 -10.02 -19.56 -1.52
C GLY A 85 -10.43 -18.20 -2.07
N VAL A 86 -9.64 -17.14 -1.88
CA VAL A 86 -9.84 -15.85 -2.56
C VAL A 86 -9.59 -16.02 -4.05
N THR A 87 -10.51 -15.52 -4.88
CA THR A 87 -10.44 -15.59 -6.35
C THR A 87 -10.37 -14.21 -7.00
N VAL A 88 -10.79 -13.16 -6.28
CA VAL A 88 -10.79 -11.77 -6.75
C VAL A 88 -10.09 -10.90 -5.71
N VAL A 89 -9.20 -10.01 -6.15
CA VAL A 89 -8.54 -9.04 -5.27
C VAL A 89 -8.73 -7.63 -5.83
N VAL A 90 -9.13 -6.71 -4.97
CA VAL A 90 -9.10 -5.27 -5.25
C VAL A 90 -7.88 -4.68 -4.55
N ARG A 91 -7.01 -3.98 -5.29
CA ARG A 91 -5.82 -3.30 -4.77
C ARG A 91 -5.74 -1.89 -5.30
N ASP A 92 -4.99 -1.03 -4.60
CA ASP A 92 -4.64 0.28 -5.15
C ASP A 92 -3.96 0.12 -6.52
N SER A 93 -4.21 1.06 -7.43
CA SER A 93 -3.59 1.05 -8.77
C SER A 93 -2.05 1.10 -8.75
N THR A 94 -1.45 1.55 -7.65
CA THR A 94 0.00 1.58 -7.43
C THR A 94 0.56 0.27 -6.87
N ASP A 95 -0.29 -0.61 -6.35
CA ASP A 95 0.10 -1.91 -5.81
C ASP A 95 0.25 -2.97 -6.92
N SER A 96 1.16 -3.92 -6.69
CA SER A 96 1.33 -5.03 -7.64
C SER A 96 0.12 -5.97 -7.63
N PRO A 97 -0.33 -6.49 -8.78
CA PRO A 97 -1.42 -7.46 -8.85
C PRO A 97 -1.06 -8.78 -8.15
N ALA A 98 -2.05 -9.47 -7.60
CA ALA A 98 -1.92 -10.82 -7.07
C ALA A 98 -1.82 -11.84 -8.23
N PRO A 99 -0.72 -12.61 -8.34
CA PRO A 99 -0.55 -13.58 -9.43
C PRO A 99 -1.63 -14.66 -9.43
N GLY A 100 -2.16 -14.97 -10.62
CA GLY A 100 -3.12 -16.05 -10.81
C GLY A 100 -4.54 -15.77 -10.32
N LEU A 101 -4.84 -14.56 -9.84
CA LEU A 101 -6.17 -14.14 -9.42
C LEU A 101 -6.78 -13.11 -10.38
N PHE A 102 -8.08 -12.92 -10.28
CA PHE A 102 -8.75 -11.81 -10.94
C PHE A 102 -8.45 -10.52 -10.18
N ASN A 103 -7.77 -9.57 -10.82
CA ASN A 103 -7.32 -8.33 -10.19
C ASN A 103 -8.19 -7.15 -10.63
N ILE A 104 -8.63 -6.36 -9.67
CA ILE A 104 -9.31 -5.08 -9.87
C ILE A 104 -8.39 -3.97 -9.36
N CYS A 105 -8.01 -3.06 -10.25
CA CYS A 105 -7.22 -1.88 -9.87
C CYS A 105 -8.18 -0.78 -9.36
N TYR A 106 -8.11 -0.45 -8.08
CA TYR A 106 -8.79 0.69 -7.49
C TYR A 106 -8.13 1.99 -7.98
N VAL A 107 -8.96 2.92 -8.43
CA VAL A 107 -8.58 4.29 -8.77
C VAL A 107 -9.55 5.23 -8.09
N ASN A 108 -9.03 6.25 -7.41
CA ASN A 108 -9.88 7.34 -6.93
C ASN A 108 -10.22 8.26 -8.11
N GLY A 109 -11.49 8.27 -8.52
CA GLY A 109 -11.95 9.02 -9.69
C GLY A 109 -12.65 10.34 -9.37
N PHE A 110 -12.90 10.65 -8.10
CA PHE A 110 -13.71 11.79 -7.68
C PHE A 110 -13.01 12.68 -6.65
N GLN A 111 -11.94 12.20 -6.04
CA GLN A 111 -11.12 12.93 -5.09
C GLN A 111 -9.64 12.81 -5.47
N THR A 112 -8.84 13.78 -5.05
CA THR A 112 -7.39 13.63 -5.02
C THR A 112 -7.00 12.53 -4.03
N GLN A 113 -5.76 12.05 -4.09
CA GLN A 113 -5.25 11.04 -3.18
C GLN A 113 -3.92 11.49 -2.56
N PRO A 114 -3.55 10.96 -1.38
CA PRO A 114 -2.28 11.31 -0.74
C PRO A 114 -1.09 11.04 -1.66
N GLY A 115 -0.18 12.01 -1.76
CA GLY A 115 1.04 11.88 -2.57
C GLY A 115 0.88 12.21 -4.06
N GLU A 116 -0.31 12.62 -4.51
CA GLU A 116 -0.52 13.13 -5.88
C GLU A 116 -0.87 14.62 -5.89
N ASP A 117 -0.24 15.36 -6.80
CA ASP A 117 -0.42 16.80 -6.96
C ASP A 117 -1.40 17.12 -8.09
N TRP A 118 -2.44 17.91 -7.77
CA TRP A 118 -3.47 18.29 -8.73
C TRP A 118 -3.56 19.81 -8.94
N PRO A 119 -3.71 20.30 -10.18
CA PRO A 119 -3.96 21.71 -10.44
C PRO A 119 -5.25 22.18 -9.79
N THR A 120 -5.21 23.29 -9.05
CA THR A 120 -6.40 23.87 -8.37
C THR A 120 -7.58 24.12 -9.32
N ALA A 121 -7.32 24.40 -10.61
CA ALA A 121 -8.35 24.61 -11.63
C ALA A 121 -9.23 23.37 -11.91
N LEU A 122 -8.75 22.17 -11.55
CA LEU A 122 -9.46 20.90 -11.67
C LEU A 122 -10.18 20.50 -10.37
N LEU A 123 -10.11 21.31 -9.32
CA LEU A 123 -10.75 21.03 -8.04
C LEU A 123 -12.06 21.80 -7.90
N VAL A 124 -12.99 21.24 -7.11
CA VAL A 124 -14.15 21.98 -6.63
C VAL A 124 -13.70 23.00 -5.60
N LEU A 125 -14.09 24.26 -5.76
CA LEU A 125 -13.73 25.36 -4.86
C LEU A 125 -14.93 25.82 -4.03
N LYS A 126 -14.66 26.18 -2.78
CA LYS A 126 -15.60 26.89 -1.90
C LYS A 126 -15.73 28.36 -2.34
N SER A 127 -16.71 29.07 -1.79
CA SER A 127 -16.95 30.50 -2.08
C SER A 127 -15.77 31.41 -1.76
N ASN A 128 -14.89 31.02 -0.83
CA ASN A 128 -13.66 31.72 -0.47
C ASN A 128 -12.44 31.34 -1.35
N GLY A 129 -12.63 30.52 -2.39
CA GLY A 129 -11.59 30.10 -3.32
C GLY A 129 -10.69 28.95 -2.86
N THR A 130 -10.89 28.40 -1.65
CA THR A 130 -10.13 27.23 -1.20
C THR A 130 -10.72 25.92 -1.73
N PRO A 131 -9.91 24.88 -1.99
CA PRO A 131 -10.41 23.56 -2.35
C PRO A 131 -11.44 23.02 -1.35
N LEU A 132 -12.45 22.34 -1.88
CA LEU A 132 -13.40 21.59 -1.08
C LEU A 132 -12.75 20.28 -0.62
N THR A 133 -12.45 20.21 0.67
CA THR A 133 -11.94 19.00 1.35
C THR A 133 -13.08 18.10 1.84
N ASP A 134 -12.87 16.79 1.76
CA ASP A 134 -13.74 15.80 2.40
C ASP A 134 -13.50 15.78 3.93
N PRO A 135 -14.52 15.97 4.78
CA PRO A 135 -14.36 15.90 6.24
C PRO A 135 -13.90 14.52 6.76
N GLY A 136 -14.18 13.44 6.05
CA GLY A 136 -13.72 12.08 6.40
C GLY A 136 -12.29 11.79 5.94
N TRP A 137 -11.78 12.56 4.98
CA TRP A 137 -10.47 12.39 4.35
C TRP A 137 -9.82 13.78 4.20
N PRO A 138 -9.25 14.33 5.29
CA PRO A 138 -8.88 15.75 5.37
C PRO A 138 -7.72 16.17 4.47
N ASP A 139 -7.00 15.21 3.91
CA ASP A 139 -5.93 15.36 2.92
C ASP A 139 -6.42 15.18 1.47
N GLU A 140 -7.71 14.95 1.26
CA GLU A 140 -8.30 14.77 -0.07
C GLU A 140 -9.27 15.91 -0.46
N HIS A 141 -9.20 16.31 -1.73
CA HIS A 141 -10.02 17.36 -2.33
C HIS A 141 -10.88 16.82 -3.46
N LEU A 142 -12.09 17.35 -3.62
CA LEU A 142 -13.02 16.91 -4.65
C LEU A 142 -12.59 17.41 -6.04
N LEU A 143 -12.61 16.51 -7.02
CA LEU A 143 -12.35 16.81 -8.43
C LEU A 143 -13.59 17.43 -9.09
N ASP A 144 -13.42 18.52 -9.82
CA ASP A 144 -14.50 19.14 -10.59
C ASP A 144 -14.66 18.45 -11.95
N ILE A 145 -15.59 17.51 -12.01
CA ILE A 145 -15.92 16.77 -13.24
C ILE A 145 -17.11 17.35 -14.01
N SER A 146 -17.49 18.61 -13.76
CA SER A 146 -18.72 19.20 -14.31
C SER A 146 -18.68 19.45 -15.83
N THR A 147 -17.49 19.60 -16.41
CA THR A 147 -17.31 19.86 -17.86
C THR A 147 -16.49 18.76 -18.54
N ALA A 148 -16.60 18.68 -19.86
CA ALA A 148 -15.80 17.72 -20.64
C ALA A 148 -14.30 18.03 -20.60
N GLN A 149 -13.91 19.30 -20.42
CA GLN A 149 -12.50 19.70 -20.33
C GLN A 149 -11.86 19.32 -18.98
N LYS A 150 -12.67 19.05 -17.96
CA LYS A 150 -12.21 18.64 -16.63
C LYS A 150 -12.39 17.13 -16.37
N ARG A 151 -12.72 16.35 -17.41
CA ARG A 151 -12.80 14.88 -17.39
C ARG A 151 -11.84 14.28 -18.41
#